data_AF-A0A849HEW6-F1
#
_entry.id   AF-A0A849HEW6-F1
#
_cell.length_a   1.000
_cell.length_b   1.000
_cell.length_c   1.000
_cell.angle_alpha   90.00
_cell.angle_beta   90.00
_cell.angle_gamma   90.00
#
_symmetry.space_group_name_H-M   'P 1'
#
loop_
_entity.id
_entity.type
_entity.pdbx_description
1 polymer ?
#
loop_
_entity_poly.entity_id
_entity_poly.type
_entity_poly.pdbx_seq_one_letter_code
_entity_poly.pdbx_strand_id
1 'polypeptide(L)'
;MPLGRGLRRGRTSASRQRAGTYPSGMLSHDEIRGLPLPDLSLKLLASLAREQANFNNLIQGLRNAGGYGAAQPPDMDSLLARLSDAWAWLEAHALIGPSAQNPQGGMWQRLTALGREVIEDPNAVAKVWAADRLAGELHPALSPARSNFALGDFETAAFAAMKAVEVEVRRVAGLPNELLGVALMRKAFSPKDGALRDPGAEGGEQQATADLFAGAIGAYKNPASHRTVSFDDPVEAAEVIQLADLLLRIVQRAQARRSG
;
A
#
# COMPACT_ATOMS: atom_id res chain seq x y z
N MET A 1 20.04 -8.56 74.50
CA MET A 1 20.08 -9.23 73.19
C MET A 1 18.66 -9.70 72.85
N PRO A 2 18.19 -9.54 71.61
CA PRO A 2 17.14 -8.58 71.22
C PRO A 2 15.83 -9.25 70.76
N LEU A 3 14.73 -8.53 70.55
CA LEU A 3 14.08 -8.23 69.25
C LEU A 3 12.57 -8.06 69.57
N GLY A 4 11.70 -7.22 69.00
CA GLY A 4 11.73 -6.20 67.96
C GLY A 4 10.27 -5.74 67.79
N ARG A 5 10.00 -4.43 67.80
CA ARG A 5 8.65 -3.86 67.57
C ARG A 5 8.25 -4.09 66.11
N GLY A 6 7.20 -4.89 65.88
CA GLY A 6 6.60 -5.09 64.56
C GLY A 6 5.67 -3.95 64.15
N LEU A 7 5.99 -3.30 63.03
CA LEU A 7 5.17 -2.31 62.34
C LEU A 7 3.81 -2.90 61.91
N ARG A 8 2.71 -2.21 62.22
CA ARG A 8 1.42 -2.38 61.52
C ARG A 8 1.52 -1.75 60.13
N ARG A 9 1.63 -2.57 59.08
CA ARG A 9 1.36 -2.16 57.70
C ARG A 9 -0.13 -2.34 57.41
N GLY A 10 -0.83 -1.23 57.17
CA GLY A 10 -2.16 -1.26 56.57
C GLY A 10 -2.07 -1.83 55.15
N ARG A 11 -2.77 -2.94 54.89
CA ARG A 11 -3.07 -3.42 53.54
C ARG A 11 -4.30 -2.67 53.05
N THR A 12 -4.11 -1.61 52.27
CA THR A 12 -5.15 -1.12 51.37
C THR A 12 -5.29 -2.11 50.23
N SER A 13 -6.44 -2.79 50.19
CA SER A 13 -6.86 -3.69 49.13
C SER A 13 -7.16 -2.88 47.86
N ALA A 14 -6.17 -2.68 47.00
CA ALA A 14 -6.41 -2.31 45.62
C ALA A 14 -6.92 -3.55 44.88
N SER A 15 -8.23 -3.55 44.59
CA SER A 15 -8.88 -4.51 43.72
C SER A 15 -8.25 -4.43 42.32
N ARG A 16 -7.30 -5.32 42.04
CA ARG A 16 -6.90 -5.63 40.65
C ARG A 16 -8.11 -6.24 39.97
N GLN A 17 -8.80 -5.45 39.15
CA GLN A 17 -9.68 -5.96 38.11
C GLN A 17 -8.87 -7.01 37.32
N ARG A 18 -9.37 -8.24 37.32
CA ARG A 18 -8.82 -9.31 36.49
C ARG A 18 -9.09 -8.91 35.05
N ALA A 19 -8.04 -8.59 34.30
CA ALA A 19 -8.09 -8.58 32.85
C ALA A 19 -8.60 -9.97 32.43
N GLY A 20 -9.78 -10.02 31.82
CA GLY A 20 -10.32 -11.25 31.27
C GLY A 20 -9.36 -11.73 30.18
N THR A 21 -8.79 -12.91 30.35
CA THR A 21 -8.01 -13.57 29.31
C THR A 21 -8.99 -13.99 28.21
N TYR A 22 -9.06 -13.23 27.13
CA TYR A 22 -9.85 -13.59 25.96
C TYR A 22 -9.25 -14.82 25.28
N PRO A 23 -10.07 -15.76 24.77
CA PRO A 23 -9.58 -16.88 23.98
C PRO A 23 -8.82 -16.33 22.76
N SER A 24 -7.65 -16.93 22.47
CA SER A 24 -6.80 -16.57 21.35
C SER A 24 -7.63 -16.50 20.06
N GLY A 25 -7.75 -15.31 19.48
CA GLY A 25 -8.50 -15.06 18.25
C GLY A 25 -9.58 -13.98 18.35
N MET A 26 -10.02 -13.54 19.54
CA MET A 26 -10.96 -12.41 19.67
C MET A 26 -10.25 -11.09 19.99
N LEU A 27 -10.60 -10.03 19.26
CA LEU A 27 -10.17 -8.65 19.54
C LEU A 27 -10.67 -8.21 20.93
N SER A 28 -9.78 -7.70 21.76
CA SER A 28 -10.14 -7.10 23.04
C SER A 28 -10.76 -5.70 22.87
N HIS A 29 -11.55 -5.25 23.86
CA HIS A 29 -12.09 -3.87 23.85
C HIS A 29 -10.99 -2.81 23.78
N ASP A 30 -9.84 -3.05 24.41
CA ASP A 30 -8.72 -2.09 24.43
C ASP A 30 -8.02 -2.01 23.08
N GLU A 31 -7.87 -3.13 22.37
CA GLU A 31 -7.36 -3.14 20.99
C GLU A 31 -8.30 -2.39 20.05
N ILE A 32 -9.61 -2.67 20.14
CA ILE A 32 -10.61 -1.96 19.34
C ILE A 32 -10.52 -0.46 19.60
N ARG A 33 -10.39 -0.05 20.87
CA ARG A 33 -10.34 1.37 21.26
C ARG A 33 -9.06 2.08 20.83
N GLY A 34 -7.91 1.43 20.99
CA GLY A 34 -6.61 2.08 20.96
C GLY A 34 -5.85 1.98 19.63
N LEU A 35 -6.15 1.00 18.78
CA LEU A 35 -5.37 0.79 17.57
C LEU A 35 -5.71 1.79 16.45
N PRO A 36 -4.74 2.22 15.63
CA PRO A 36 -5.01 2.85 14.34
C PRO A 36 -5.93 1.97 13.48
N LEU A 37 -6.73 2.59 12.60
CA LEU A 37 -7.71 1.85 11.78
C LEU A 37 -7.06 0.72 10.95
N PRO A 38 -5.93 0.92 10.24
CA PRO A 38 -5.29 -0.17 9.51
C PRO A 38 -4.85 -1.34 10.41
N ASP A 39 -4.25 -1.04 11.56
CA ASP A 39 -3.77 -2.07 12.48
C ASP A 39 -4.93 -2.85 13.09
N LEU A 40 -6.03 -2.15 13.41
CA LEU A 40 -7.28 -2.76 13.85
C LEU A 40 -7.86 -3.67 12.75
N SER A 41 -7.88 -3.20 11.50
CA SER A 41 -8.37 -3.98 10.36
C SER A 41 -7.54 -5.22 10.11
N LEU A 42 -6.21 -5.13 10.14
CA LEU A 42 -5.33 -6.29 9.92
C LEU A 42 -5.45 -7.33 11.05
N LYS A 43 -5.59 -6.87 12.29
CA LYS A 43 -5.92 -7.78 13.40
C LYS A 43 -7.32 -8.38 13.27
N LEU A 44 -8.30 -7.58 12.83
CA LEU A 44 -9.64 -8.08 12.54
C LEU A 44 -9.57 -9.17 11.48
N LEU A 45 -8.89 -8.93 10.36
CA LEU A 45 -8.69 -9.91 9.29
C LEU A 45 -8.13 -11.23 9.82
N ALA A 46 -7.09 -11.18 10.65
CA ALA A 46 -6.49 -12.36 11.28
C ALA A 46 -7.43 -13.11 12.25
N SER A 47 -8.44 -12.43 12.79
CA SER A 47 -9.49 -13.05 13.64
C SER A 47 -10.64 -13.70 12.85
N LEU A 48 -10.81 -13.37 11.57
CA LEU A 48 -11.94 -13.85 10.77
C LEU A 48 -11.77 -15.33 10.40
N ALA A 49 -12.90 -16.04 10.33
CA ALA A 49 -12.92 -17.36 9.75
C ALA A 49 -12.59 -17.31 8.24
N ARG A 50 -11.69 -18.19 7.80
CA ARG A 50 -11.11 -18.13 6.44
C ARG A 50 -12.14 -18.25 5.32
N GLU A 51 -13.08 -19.18 5.47
CA GLU A 51 -14.04 -19.55 4.42
C GLU A 51 -15.31 -18.68 4.43
N GLN A 52 -15.76 -18.31 5.63
CA GLN A 52 -17.05 -17.61 5.81
C GLN A 52 -16.99 -16.69 7.03
N ALA A 53 -17.02 -15.39 6.79
CA ALA A 53 -17.14 -14.35 7.79
C ALA A 53 -18.49 -13.64 7.61
N ASN A 54 -19.13 -13.26 8.71
CA ASN A 54 -20.39 -12.52 8.68
C ASN A 54 -20.31 -11.38 9.70
N PHE A 55 -20.57 -10.15 9.24
CA PHE A 55 -20.43 -8.96 10.07
C PHE A 55 -21.39 -8.96 11.27
N ASN A 56 -22.63 -9.41 11.09
CA ASN A 56 -23.57 -9.53 12.20
C ASN A 56 -23.07 -10.53 13.26
N ASN A 57 -22.50 -11.66 12.86
CA ASN A 57 -21.92 -12.63 13.80
C ASN A 57 -20.75 -12.02 14.60
N LEU A 58 -19.91 -11.20 13.95
CA LEU A 58 -18.84 -10.45 14.63
C LEU A 58 -19.41 -9.49 15.69
N ILE A 59 -20.43 -8.70 15.33
CA ILE A 59 -21.10 -7.74 16.24
C ILE A 59 -21.73 -8.46 17.43
N GLN A 60 -22.46 -9.55 17.18
CA GLN A 60 -23.05 -10.35 18.26
C GLN A 60 -21.97 -11.01 19.12
N GLY A 61 -20.86 -11.43 18.52
CA GLY A 61 -19.70 -11.97 19.24
C GLY A 61 -19.12 -10.96 20.23
N LEU A 62 -18.94 -9.70 19.82
CA LEU A 62 -18.44 -8.65 20.72
C LEU A 62 -19.44 -8.34 21.84
N ARG A 63 -20.72 -8.18 21.51
CA ARG A 63 -21.77 -7.95 22.52
C ARG A 63 -21.81 -9.08 23.56
N ASN A 64 -21.54 -10.31 23.17
CA ASN A 64 -21.58 -11.46 24.07
C ASN A 64 -20.22 -11.82 24.69
N ALA A 65 -19.14 -11.06 24.41
CA ALA A 65 -17.78 -11.38 24.83
C ALA A 65 -17.59 -11.43 26.36
N GLY A 66 -18.41 -10.71 27.12
CA GLY A 66 -18.43 -10.75 28.59
C GLY A 66 -19.16 -11.96 29.21
N GLY A 67 -19.81 -12.80 28.39
CA GLY A 67 -20.72 -13.84 28.84
C GLY A 67 -22.17 -13.33 28.96
N TYR A 68 -23.12 -14.27 28.97
CA TYR A 68 -24.56 -13.95 29.01
C TYR A 68 -24.92 -13.18 30.28
N GLY A 69 -25.49 -11.99 30.13
CA GLY A 69 -25.88 -11.12 31.25
C GLY A 69 -24.77 -10.26 31.85
N ALA A 70 -23.55 -10.28 31.30
CA ALA A 70 -22.51 -9.36 31.71
C ALA A 70 -22.83 -7.91 31.28
N ALA A 71 -22.53 -6.96 32.16
CA ALA A 71 -22.66 -5.54 31.84
C ALA A 71 -21.75 -5.18 30.66
N GLN A 72 -22.35 -4.59 29.62
CA GLN A 72 -21.62 -4.06 28.49
C GLN A 72 -20.79 -2.85 28.93
N PRO A 73 -19.60 -2.63 28.34
CA PRO A 73 -18.89 -1.37 28.52
C PRO A 73 -19.78 -0.19 28.07
N PRO A 74 -19.66 0.97 28.75
CA PRO A 74 -20.52 2.14 28.47
C PRO A 74 -20.30 2.71 27.06
N ASP A 75 -19.16 2.44 26.44
CA ASP A 75 -18.79 2.87 25.09
C ASP A 75 -19.01 1.80 24.02
N MET A 76 -19.86 0.78 24.28
CA MET A 76 -20.10 -0.33 23.35
C MET A 76 -20.45 0.13 21.93
N ASP A 77 -21.34 1.12 21.77
CA ASP A 77 -21.72 1.60 20.42
C ASP A 77 -20.52 2.20 19.65
N SER A 78 -19.58 2.85 20.37
CA SER A 78 -18.34 3.35 19.76
C SER A 78 -17.40 2.20 19.34
N LEU A 79 -17.34 1.11 20.11
CA LEU A 79 -16.53 -0.06 19.76
C LEU A 79 -17.09 -0.75 18.51
N LEU A 80 -18.42 -0.86 18.41
CA LEU A 80 -19.09 -1.45 17.25
C LEU A 80 -18.92 -0.60 15.99
N ALA A 81 -19.01 0.73 16.11
CA ALA A 81 -18.73 1.63 14.99
C ALA A 81 -17.29 1.45 14.47
N ARG A 82 -16.30 1.35 15.36
CA ARG A 82 -14.90 1.12 14.96
C ARG A 82 -14.67 -0.24 14.30
N LEU A 83 -15.40 -1.29 14.71
CA LEU A 83 -15.39 -2.56 13.98
C LEU A 83 -16.03 -2.45 12.60
N SER A 84 -17.09 -1.63 12.45
CA SER A 84 -17.70 -1.34 11.16
C SER A 84 -16.72 -0.63 10.23
N ASP A 85 -16.00 0.37 10.72
CA ASP A 85 -14.96 1.07 9.95
C ASP A 85 -13.84 0.10 9.55
N ALA A 86 -13.42 -0.77 10.50
CA ALA A 86 -12.37 -1.75 10.24
C ALA A 86 -12.78 -2.76 9.16
N TRP A 87 -14.04 -3.21 9.18
CA TRP A 87 -14.61 -4.08 8.15
C TRP A 87 -14.69 -3.39 6.79
N ALA A 88 -15.20 -2.17 6.73
CA ALA A 88 -15.27 -1.38 5.51
C ALA A 88 -13.88 -1.15 4.90
N TRP A 89 -12.87 -0.94 5.74
CA TRP A 89 -11.48 -0.85 5.31
C TRP A 89 -10.99 -2.16 4.67
N LEU A 90 -11.32 -3.33 5.23
CA LEU A 90 -10.97 -4.63 4.64
C LEU A 90 -11.62 -4.86 3.27
N GLU A 91 -12.87 -4.41 3.10
CA GLU A 91 -13.59 -4.46 1.83
C GLU A 91 -12.96 -3.51 0.79
N ALA A 92 -12.63 -2.28 1.20
CA ALA A 92 -12.04 -1.27 0.33
C ALA A 92 -10.68 -1.71 -0.25
N HIS A 93 -9.89 -2.48 0.52
CA HIS A 93 -8.59 -3.01 0.09
C HIS A 93 -8.69 -4.44 -0.48
N ALA A 94 -9.91 -4.93 -0.74
CA ALA A 94 -10.18 -6.26 -1.28
C ALA A 94 -9.48 -7.40 -0.51
N LEU A 95 -9.34 -7.27 0.81
CA LEU A 95 -8.83 -8.33 1.69
C LEU A 95 -9.91 -9.32 2.08
N ILE A 96 -11.16 -8.86 2.10
CA ILE A 96 -12.36 -9.70 2.14
C ILE A 96 -13.24 -9.42 0.92
N GLY A 97 -14.08 -10.38 0.57
CA GLY A 97 -15.03 -10.23 -0.52
C GLY A 97 -16.15 -11.27 -0.47
N PRO A 98 -17.20 -11.13 -1.29
CA PRO A 98 -18.41 -11.93 -1.17
C PRO A 98 -18.12 -13.43 -1.18
N SER A 99 -18.78 -14.19 -0.30
CA SER A 99 -18.69 -15.63 -0.27
C SER A 99 -19.47 -16.24 -1.44
N ALA A 100 -18.79 -17.03 -2.27
CA ALA A 100 -19.46 -17.79 -3.33
C ALA A 100 -20.33 -18.94 -2.78
N GLN A 101 -20.08 -19.39 -1.54
CA GLN A 101 -20.88 -20.43 -0.89
C GLN A 101 -22.24 -19.88 -0.40
N ASN A 102 -22.29 -18.59 -0.05
CA ASN A 102 -23.49 -17.88 0.39
C ASN A 102 -23.63 -16.54 -0.34
N PRO A 103 -23.95 -16.55 -1.65
CA PRO A 103 -23.93 -15.36 -2.50
C PRO A 103 -25.09 -14.39 -2.24
N GLN A 104 -26.10 -14.81 -1.47
CA GLN A 104 -27.30 -13.99 -1.25
C GLN A 104 -27.02 -12.82 -0.28
N GLY A 105 -27.36 -11.61 -0.73
CA GLY A 105 -27.43 -10.42 0.11
C GLY A 105 -26.10 -9.80 0.57
N GLY A 106 -24.95 -10.30 0.12
CA GLY A 106 -23.62 -9.72 0.47
C GLY A 106 -23.25 -9.82 1.96
N MET A 107 -24.05 -10.53 2.76
CA MET A 107 -23.90 -10.62 4.21
C MET A 107 -22.77 -11.56 4.63
N TRP A 108 -22.43 -12.53 3.78
CA TRP A 108 -21.35 -13.47 4.01
C TRP A 108 -20.17 -13.12 3.12
N GLN A 109 -19.03 -12.93 3.74
CA GLN A 109 -17.75 -12.63 3.13
C GLN A 109 -16.82 -13.83 3.29
N ARG A 110 -15.72 -13.84 2.55
CA ARG A 110 -14.58 -14.75 2.68
C ARG A 110 -13.30 -13.91 2.63
N LEU A 111 -12.18 -14.51 3.03
CA LEU A 111 -10.88 -13.92 2.71
C LEU A 111 -10.65 -14.02 1.20
N THR A 112 -10.07 -12.96 0.62
CA THR A 112 -9.60 -12.99 -0.77
C THR A 112 -8.27 -13.76 -0.88
N ALA A 113 -7.72 -13.87 -2.09
CA ALA A 113 -6.37 -14.40 -2.24
C ALA A 113 -5.36 -13.52 -1.49
N LEU A 114 -5.44 -12.20 -1.68
CA LEU A 114 -4.60 -11.23 -0.99
C LEU A 114 -4.84 -11.23 0.53
N GLY A 115 -6.09 -11.30 0.98
CA GLY A 115 -6.40 -11.38 2.41
C GLY A 115 -5.79 -12.61 3.09
N ARG A 116 -5.79 -13.77 2.42
CA ARG A 116 -5.10 -14.98 2.92
C ARG A 116 -3.59 -14.79 2.95
N GLU A 117 -3.03 -14.22 1.89
CA GLU A 117 -1.60 -13.95 1.81
C GLU A 117 -1.13 -13.04 2.95
N VAL A 118 -1.85 -11.95 3.23
CA VAL A 118 -1.54 -11.01 4.33
C VAL A 118 -1.57 -11.67 5.71
N ILE A 119 -2.42 -12.68 5.92
CA ILE A 119 -2.44 -13.43 7.18
C ILE A 119 -1.25 -14.41 7.28
N GLU A 120 -0.83 -14.97 6.15
CA GLU A 120 0.22 -16.00 6.10
C GLU A 120 1.63 -15.39 6.09
N ASP A 121 1.79 -14.23 5.45
CA ASP A 121 3.02 -13.46 5.39
C ASP A 121 2.77 -12.00 5.82
N PRO A 122 3.27 -11.58 7.00
CA PRO A 122 3.19 -10.19 7.44
C PRO A 122 3.78 -9.18 6.45
N ASN A 123 4.73 -9.58 5.59
CA ASN A 123 5.31 -8.68 4.59
C ASN A 123 4.37 -8.43 3.40
N ALA A 124 3.39 -9.31 3.17
CA ALA A 124 2.43 -9.15 2.08
C ALA A 124 1.51 -7.92 2.25
N VAL A 125 1.45 -7.32 3.46
CA VAL A 125 0.77 -6.03 3.68
C VAL A 125 1.34 -4.92 2.79
N ALA A 126 2.63 -5.00 2.42
CA ALA A 126 3.26 -4.04 1.51
C ALA A 126 2.55 -3.98 0.15
N LYS A 127 1.95 -5.08 -0.32
CA LYS A 127 1.19 -5.11 -1.57
C LYS A 127 -0.07 -4.26 -1.51
N VAL A 128 -0.72 -4.18 -0.35
CA VAL A 128 -1.89 -3.31 -0.13
C VAL A 128 -1.49 -1.86 -0.32
N TRP A 129 -0.43 -1.44 0.37
CA TRP A 129 0.08 -0.07 0.30
C TRP A 129 0.66 0.31 -1.06
N ALA A 130 1.19 -0.66 -1.79
CA ALA A 130 1.70 -0.45 -3.12
C ALA A 130 0.56 -0.31 -4.14
N ALA A 131 -0.53 -1.07 -3.98
CA ALA A 131 -1.73 -0.89 -4.78
C ALA A 131 -2.36 0.49 -4.57
N ASP A 132 -2.43 0.97 -3.33
CA ASP A 132 -2.95 2.31 -3.00
C ASP A 132 -2.14 3.44 -3.67
N ARG A 133 -0.81 3.29 -3.74
CA ARG A 133 0.05 4.24 -4.47
C ARG A 133 -0.30 4.33 -5.96
N LEU A 134 -0.77 3.23 -6.54
CA LEU A 134 -1.16 3.18 -7.95
C LEU A 134 -2.67 3.35 -8.17
N ALA A 135 -3.42 3.73 -7.12
CA ALA A 135 -4.83 4.05 -7.24
C ALA A 135 -5.04 5.29 -8.13
N GLY A 136 -6.15 5.30 -8.88
CA GLY A 136 -6.47 6.38 -9.81
C GLY A 136 -5.81 6.23 -11.19
N GLU A 137 -5.84 7.31 -11.97
CA GLU A 137 -5.38 7.30 -13.37
C GLU A 137 -3.86 7.45 -13.46
N LEU A 138 -3.25 6.62 -14.31
CA LEU A 138 -1.87 6.76 -14.77
C LEU A 138 -1.87 7.09 -16.26
N HIS A 139 -0.77 7.64 -16.76
CA HIS A 139 -0.55 7.90 -18.17
C HIS A 139 -0.84 6.64 -19.00
N PRO A 140 -1.59 6.72 -20.13
CA PRO A 140 -2.02 5.54 -20.88
C PRO A 140 -0.88 4.60 -21.31
N ALA A 141 0.31 5.14 -21.59
CA ALA A 141 1.51 4.36 -21.91
C ALA A 141 1.98 3.41 -20.79
N LEU A 142 1.51 3.61 -19.55
CA LEU A 142 1.81 2.75 -18.39
C LEU A 142 0.82 1.59 -18.22
N SER A 143 -0.15 1.42 -19.13
CA SER A 143 -1.09 0.29 -19.08
C SER A 143 -0.39 -1.08 -18.93
N PRO A 144 0.68 -1.41 -19.69
CA PRO A 144 1.41 -2.66 -19.50
C PRO A 144 2.06 -2.79 -18.11
N ALA A 145 2.64 -1.70 -17.59
CA ALA A 145 3.24 -1.69 -16.26
C ALA A 145 2.20 -1.95 -15.17
N ARG A 146 1.02 -1.33 -15.27
CA ARG A 146 -0.10 -1.56 -14.36
C ARG A 146 -0.58 -3.02 -14.40
N SER A 147 -0.68 -3.62 -15.57
CA SER A 147 -1.08 -5.02 -15.70
C SER A 147 -0.08 -5.98 -15.03
N ASN A 148 1.22 -5.81 -15.29
CA ASN A 148 2.25 -6.64 -14.66
C ASN A 148 2.27 -6.47 -13.13
N PHE A 149 2.10 -5.23 -12.66
CA PHE A 149 2.03 -4.93 -11.23
C PHE A 149 0.86 -5.66 -10.57
N ALA A 150 -0.32 -5.62 -11.18
CA ALA A 150 -1.52 -6.29 -10.67
C ALA A 150 -1.39 -7.83 -10.65
N LEU A 151 -0.52 -8.39 -11.48
CA LEU A 151 -0.18 -9.82 -11.50
C LEU A 151 0.89 -10.20 -10.47
N GLY A 152 1.47 -9.22 -9.75
CA GLY A 152 2.56 -9.43 -8.81
C GLY A 152 3.95 -9.54 -9.46
N ASP A 153 4.06 -9.25 -10.76
CA ASP A 153 5.34 -9.21 -11.49
C ASP A 153 5.92 -7.79 -11.42
N PHE A 154 6.48 -7.47 -10.26
CA PHE A 154 6.96 -6.12 -9.92
C PHE A 154 8.18 -5.70 -10.73
N GLU A 155 9.11 -6.61 -11.01
CA GLU A 155 10.27 -6.35 -11.86
C GLU A 155 9.85 -6.00 -13.29
N THR A 156 8.99 -6.81 -13.90
CA THR A 156 8.50 -6.53 -15.26
C THR A 156 7.64 -5.26 -15.29
N ALA A 157 6.91 -4.97 -14.22
CA ALA A 157 6.13 -3.72 -14.10
C ALA A 157 7.04 -2.48 -14.11
N ALA A 158 8.08 -2.46 -13.26
CA ALA A 158 9.04 -1.36 -13.19
C ALA A 158 9.79 -1.17 -14.52
N PHE A 159 10.26 -2.27 -15.13
CA PHE A 159 10.91 -2.23 -16.44
C PHE A 159 9.98 -1.70 -17.54
N ALA A 160 8.74 -2.18 -17.59
CA ALA A 160 7.75 -1.74 -18.57
C ALA A 160 7.45 -0.23 -18.43
N ALA A 161 7.40 0.29 -17.21
CA ALA A 161 7.18 1.70 -16.94
C ALA A 161 8.32 2.57 -17.49
N MET A 162 9.57 2.22 -17.20
CA MET A 162 10.73 2.97 -17.69
C MET A 162 10.94 2.82 -19.20
N LYS A 163 10.58 1.67 -19.76
CA LYS A 163 10.53 1.48 -21.23
C LYS A 163 9.51 2.41 -21.87
N ALA A 164 8.34 2.59 -21.27
CA ALA A 164 7.32 3.51 -21.79
C ALA A 164 7.85 4.96 -21.84
N VAL A 165 8.55 5.42 -20.80
CA VAL A 165 9.24 6.72 -20.80
C VAL A 165 10.22 6.82 -21.97
N GLU A 166 11.08 5.81 -22.15
CA GLU A 166 12.08 5.82 -23.22
C GLU A 166 11.46 5.90 -24.62
N VAL A 167 10.44 5.09 -24.87
CA VAL A 167 9.70 5.08 -26.15
C VAL A 167 9.07 6.45 -26.41
N GLU A 168 8.45 7.04 -25.39
CA GLU A 168 7.74 8.30 -25.55
C GLU A 168 8.69 9.48 -25.75
N VAL A 169 9.79 9.55 -24.99
CA VAL A 169 10.86 10.55 -25.20
C VAL A 169 11.37 10.47 -26.64
N ARG A 170 11.69 9.27 -27.14
CA ARG A 170 12.18 9.08 -28.51
C ARG A 170 11.17 9.57 -29.55
N ARG A 171 9.91 9.15 -29.39
CA ARG A 171 8.80 9.51 -30.28
C ARG A 171 8.61 11.02 -30.37
N VAL A 172 8.54 11.71 -29.22
CA VAL A 172 8.34 13.16 -29.17
C VAL A 172 9.57 13.91 -29.63
N ALA A 173 10.77 13.42 -29.29
CA ALA A 173 12.02 14.05 -29.70
C ALA A 173 12.25 13.96 -31.21
N GLY A 174 11.69 12.94 -31.89
CA GLY A 174 11.97 12.63 -33.29
C GLY A 174 13.37 12.04 -33.48
N LEU A 175 13.86 11.30 -32.49
CA LEU A 175 15.20 10.72 -32.47
C LEU A 175 15.20 9.28 -33.02
N PRO A 176 16.32 8.83 -33.61
CA PRO A 176 16.37 7.54 -34.30
C PRO A 176 16.39 6.36 -33.31
N ASN A 177 16.03 5.17 -33.78
CA ASN A 177 15.82 3.99 -32.94
C ASN A 177 17.11 3.45 -32.29
N GLU A 178 18.26 3.73 -32.89
CA GLU A 178 19.58 3.32 -32.42
C GLU A 178 19.98 4.08 -31.14
N LEU A 179 19.37 5.24 -30.89
CA LEU A 179 19.65 6.04 -29.72
C LEU A 179 18.79 5.55 -28.55
N LEU A 180 19.43 4.93 -27.56
CA LEU A 180 18.77 4.25 -26.43
C LEU A 180 19.30 4.73 -25.08
N GLY A 181 18.53 4.44 -24.03
CA GLY A 181 18.94 4.60 -22.64
C GLY A 181 19.36 6.04 -22.29
N VAL A 182 20.45 6.13 -21.54
CA VAL A 182 21.03 7.41 -21.09
C VAL A 182 21.39 8.32 -22.27
N ALA A 183 21.91 7.76 -23.37
CA ALA A 183 22.31 8.55 -24.54
C ALA A 183 21.10 9.23 -25.20
N LEU A 184 19.96 8.54 -25.26
CA LEU A 184 18.70 9.11 -25.74
C LEU A 184 18.25 10.28 -24.86
N MET A 185 18.21 10.10 -23.54
CA MET A 185 17.77 11.15 -22.61
C MET A 185 18.63 12.40 -22.71
N ARG A 186 19.95 12.24 -22.72
CA ARG A 186 20.90 13.35 -22.82
C ARG A 186 20.79 14.09 -24.16
N LYS A 187 20.51 13.40 -25.26
CA LYS A 187 20.29 14.06 -26.55
C LYS A 187 18.94 14.78 -26.60
N ALA A 188 17.88 14.14 -26.12
CA ALA A 188 16.53 14.69 -26.15
C ALA A 188 16.41 15.97 -25.30
N PHE A 189 17.05 16.00 -24.12
CA PHE A 189 16.97 17.11 -23.16
C PHE A 189 18.23 17.97 -23.09
N SER A 190 19.17 17.84 -24.03
CA SER A 190 20.38 18.68 -24.10
C SER A 190 20.05 20.18 -23.90
N PRO A 191 20.70 20.89 -22.96
CA PRO A 191 20.48 22.33 -22.79
C PRO A 191 20.84 23.18 -24.03
N LYS A 192 21.72 22.64 -24.88
CA LYS A 192 22.18 23.35 -26.09
C LYS A 192 21.16 23.25 -27.23
N ASP A 193 20.78 22.03 -27.57
CA ASP A 193 20.07 21.68 -28.81
C ASP A 193 19.01 20.58 -28.61
N GLY A 194 18.68 20.26 -27.37
CA GLY A 194 17.73 19.21 -27.01
C GLY A 194 16.32 19.54 -27.48
N ALA A 195 15.73 18.65 -28.26
CA ALA A 195 14.42 18.88 -28.85
C ALA A 195 13.29 18.91 -27.81
N LEU A 196 13.50 18.38 -26.60
CA LEU A 196 12.54 18.41 -25.48
C LEU A 196 12.93 19.40 -24.37
N ARG A 197 13.99 20.19 -24.56
CA ARG A 197 14.40 21.19 -23.57
C ARG A 197 13.32 22.26 -23.40
N ASP A 198 13.28 22.89 -22.24
CA ASP A 198 12.48 24.10 -22.04
C ASP A 198 13.37 25.33 -22.33
N PRO A 199 13.16 26.05 -23.45
CA PRO A 199 13.98 27.21 -23.79
C PRO A 199 13.73 28.41 -22.87
N GLY A 200 12.63 28.44 -22.12
CA GLY A 200 12.31 29.49 -21.15
C GLY A 200 12.91 29.26 -19.76
N ALA A 201 13.41 28.05 -19.48
CA ALA A 201 14.04 27.70 -18.22
C ALA A 201 15.49 28.18 -18.14
N GLU A 202 16.00 28.41 -16.93
CA GLU A 202 17.39 28.77 -16.70
C GLU A 202 18.34 27.62 -17.10
N GLY A 203 19.60 27.92 -17.44
CA GLY A 203 20.55 26.92 -17.94
C GLY A 203 20.75 25.76 -16.97
N GLY A 204 20.81 26.03 -15.67
CA GLY A 204 20.86 25.02 -14.60
C GLY A 204 19.61 24.12 -14.58
N GLU A 205 18.42 24.68 -14.75
CA GLU A 205 17.15 23.92 -14.78
C GLU A 205 17.05 23.00 -16.01
N GLN A 206 17.53 23.47 -17.16
CA GLN A 206 17.62 22.65 -18.38
C GLN A 206 18.54 21.45 -18.15
N GLN A 207 19.72 21.68 -17.56
CA GLN A 207 20.67 20.63 -17.24
C GLN A 207 20.11 19.65 -16.21
N ALA A 208 19.47 20.15 -15.15
CA ALA A 208 18.85 19.31 -14.12
C ALA A 208 17.75 18.40 -14.69
N THR A 209 16.95 18.90 -15.64
CA THR A 209 15.94 18.07 -16.33
C THR A 209 16.60 16.96 -17.13
N ALA A 210 17.67 17.26 -17.89
CA ALA A 210 18.41 16.25 -18.62
C ALA A 210 18.99 15.17 -17.70
N ASP A 211 19.56 15.59 -16.57
CA ASP A 211 20.15 14.70 -15.57
C ASP A 211 19.10 13.85 -14.86
N LEU A 212 17.90 14.39 -14.58
CA LEU A 212 16.78 13.64 -14.03
C LEU A 212 16.37 12.48 -14.94
N PHE A 213 16.14 12.74 -16.23
CA PHE A 213 15.74 11.70 -17.18
C PHE A 213 16.86 10.66 -17.40
N ALA A 214 18.09 11.12 -17.56
CA ALA A 214 19.25 10.26 -17.71
C ALA A 214 19.47 9.38 -16.47
N GLY A 215 19.35 9.97 -15.27
CA GLY A 215 19.46 9.30 -13.99
C GLY A 215 18.37 8.26 -13.79
N ALA A 216 17.11 8.61 -14.01
CA ALA A 216 15.98 7.69 -13.86
C ALA A 216 16.10 6.47 -14.79
N ILE A 217 16.40 6.68 -16.08
CA ILE A 217 16.61 5.58 -17.03
C ILE A 217 17.83 4.75 -16.66
N GLY A 218 18.93 5.41 -16.28
CA GLY A 218 20.16 4.73 -15.86
C GLY A 218 20.00 3.90 -14.59
N ALA A 219 19.15 4.34 -13.65
CA ALA A 219 18.94 3.71 -12.36
C ALA A 219 17.88 2.61 -12.37
N TYR A 220 16.79 2.76 -13.14
CA TYR A 220 15.63 1.85 -13.01
C TYR A 220 15.37 0.98 -14.25
N LYS A 221 15.90 1.36 -15.43
CA LYS A 221 15.78 0.51 -16.63
C LYS A 221 16.97 -0.42 -16.82
N ASN A 222 18.18 0.09 -16.57
CA ASN A 222 19.43 -0.60 -16.90
C ASN A 222 19.86 -1.67 -15.89
N PRO A 223 19.62 -1.55 -14.57
CA PRO A 223 20.01 -2.60 -13.63
C PRO A 223 19.24 -3.90 -13.83
N ALA A 224 17.95 -3.84 -14.18
CA ALA A 224 17.13 -5.01 -14.54
C ALA A 224 17.65 -5.78 -15.78
N SER A 225 18.56 -5.20 -16.56
CA SER A 225 19.19 -5.87 -17.71
C SER A 225 20.53 -6.55 -17.39
N HIS A 226 21.15 -6.25 -16.25
CA HIS A 226 22.53 -6.68 -15.93
C HIS A 226 22.72 -7.30 -14.54
N ARG A 227 21.76 -7.13 -13.62
CA ARG A 227 21.72 -7.79 -12.32
C ARG A 227 20.30 -8.27 -12.11
N THR A 228 20.14 -9.47 -11.57
CA THR A 228 18.86 -9.91 -10.98
C THR A 228 18.63 -9.06 -9.73
N VAL A 229 18.23 -7.81 -9.91
CA VAL A 229 17.73 -6.99 -8.81
C VAL A 229 16.37 -7.57 -8.53
N SER A 230 16.27 -8.35 -7.45
CA SER A 230 14.99 -8.82 -6.94
C SER A 230 14.19 -7.58 -6.53
N PHE A 231 13.32 -7.09 -7.42
CA PHE A 231 12.28 -6.13 -7.04
C PHE A 231 11.19 -6.91 -6.29
N ASP A 232 11.56 -7.47 -5.13
CA ASP A 232 10.61 -8.17 -4.25
C ASP A 232 9.76 -7.17 -3.45
N ASP A 233 10.16 -5.90 -3.41
CA ASP A 233 9.40 -4.85 -2.76
C ASP A 233 8.32 -4.28 -3.70
N PRO A 234 7.04 -4.61 -3.49
CA PRO A 234 5.94 -4.05 -4.27
C PRO A 234 5.88 -2.52 -4.16
N VAL A 235 6.27 -1.95 -3.02
CA VAL A 235 6.23 -0.51 -2.78
C VAL A 235 7.24 0.21 -3.66
N GLU A 236 8.48 -0.27 -3.73
CA GLU A 236 9.50 0.30 -4.62
C GLU A 236 9.07 0.25 -6.08
N ALA A 237 8.50 -0.88 -6.54
CA ALA A 237 8.01 -0.99 -7.91
C ALA A 237 6.87 0.00 -8.20
N ALA A 238 5.95 0.22 -7.25
CA ALA A 238 4.92 1.24 -7.37
C ALA A 238 5.50 2.66 -7.48
N GLU A 239 6.54 2.97 -6.69
CA GLU A 239 7.21 4.28 -6.72
C GLU A 239 7.96 4.50 -8.04
N VAL A 240 8.58 3.47 -8.63
CA VAL A 240 9.17 3.54 -9.97
C VAL A 240 8.09 3.82 -11.03
N ILE A 241 6.91 3.19 -10.94
CA ILE A 241 5.79 3.46 -11.86
C ILE A 241 5.29 4.89 -11.70
N GLN A 242 5.18 5.41 -10.47
CA GLN A 242 4.80 6.81 -10.23
C GLN A 242 5.84 7.80 -10.77
N LEU A 243 7.13 7.50 -10.63
CA LEU A 243 8.20 8.29 -11.23
C LEU A 243 8.06 8.31 -12.75
N ALA A 244 7.85 7.15 -13.38
CA ALA A 244 7.62 7.05 -14.82
C ALA A 244 6.39 7.87 -15.27
N ASP A 245 5.31 7.87 -14.49
CA ASP A 245 4.11 8.69 -14.74
C ASP A 245 4.44 10.18 -14.75
N LEU A 246 5.17 10.65 -13.73
CA LEU A 246 5.62 12.03 -13.63
C LEU A 246 6.51 12.42 -14.83
N LEU A 247 7.45 11.56 -15.23
CA LEU A 247 8.32 11.77 -16.38
C LEU A 247 7.51 11.87 -17.68
N LEU A 248 6.53 11.00 -17.88
CA LEU A 248 5.64 11.06 -19.05
C LEU A 248 4.84 12.37 -19.10
N ARG A 249 4.34 12.86 -17.95
CA ARG A 249 3.69 14.19 -17.89
C ARG A 249 4.64 15.33 -18.24
N ILE A 250 5.93 15.23 -17.89
CA ILE A 250 6.95 16.21 -18.30
C ILE A 250 7.14 16.16 -19.83
N VAL A 251 7.21 14.96 -20.42
CA VAL A 251 7.33 14.78 -21.88
C VAL A 251 6.11 15.35 -22.61
N GLN A 252 4.90 15.14 -22.10
CA GLN A 252 3.68 15.75 -22.66
C GLN A 252 3.74 17.28 -22.66
N ARG A 253 4.21 17.90 -21.57
CA ARG A 253 4.42 19.36 -21.52
C ARG A 253 5.46 19.82 -22.53
N ALA A 254 6.54 19.08 -22.71
CA ALA A 254 7.55 19.36 -23.74
C ALA A 254 6.98 19.23 -25.15
N GLN A 255 6.14 18.22 -25.40
CA GLN A 255 5.45 18.08 -26.69
C GLN A 255 4.53 19.27 -26.96
N ALA A 256 3.72 19.68 -25.99
CA ALA A 256 2.82 20.82 -26.13
C ALA A 256 3.57 22.12 -26.48
N ARG A 257 4.72 22.38 -25.84
CA ARG A 257 5.59 23.52 -26.15
C ARG A 257 6.18 23.52 -27.56
N ARG A 258 6.29 22.35 -28.20
CA ARG A 258 6.82 22.24 -29.58
C ARG A 258 5.73 22.38 -30.64
N SER A 259 4.50 22.03 -30.28
CA SER A 259 3.36 22.04 -31.18
C SER A 259 2.62 23.38 -31.20
N GLY A 260 2.86 24.24 -30.21
CA GLY A 260 2.37 25.62 -30.15
C GLY A 260 3.48 26.60 -30.50
#